data_AF-A0A199UQV3-F1
#
_entry.id   AF-A0A199UQV3-F1
#
_cell.length_a   1.000
_cell.length_b   1.000
_cell.length_c   1.000
_cell.angle_alpha   90.00
_cell.angle_beta   90.00
_cell.angle_gamma   90.00
#
_symmetry.space_group_name_H-M   'P 1'
#
loop_
_entity.id
_entity.type
_entity.pdbx_description
1 polymer ?
#
loop_
_entity_poly.entity_id
_entity_poly.type
_entity_poly.pdbx_seq_one_letter_code
_entity_poly.pdbx_strand_id
1 'polypeptide(L)'
;MYTSTKQDEEGKDFRFYFDFEHLRDSASVLNHSQFWADWTQWRKKDRLSLHLVEDFHVTPMKLAEVKDTLIMRKFGSVEPDNYWYRVCEGETESVIQRPWHLLWKSRRLMDIVSGIASKMNWDFDAVHVVRGEKAKNTALWPNLAADTSPEALLATLGNKIDDGRHLYIATNEPGTSFFDPLKDKYTTHFLDDFKDLWGENSEWYTEMKNLNNGVPVEFDGYMRMEVDTEVFLRGKKQIETFNDLTSDCKDGINTCKTSS
;
A
#
# COMPACT_ATOMS: atom_id res chain seq x y z
N MET A 1 11.28 -2.85 2.17
CA MET A 1 11.46 -4.14 1.49
C MET A 1 10.85 -3.98 0.12
N TYR A 2 11.66 -4.12 -0.91
CA TYR A 2 11.34 -3.83 -2.31
C TYR A 2 11.71 -5.06 -3.15
N THR A 3 11.18 -5.16 -4.37
CA THR A 3 11.52 -6.18 -5.38
C THR A 3 13.02 -6.50 -5.38
N SER A 4 13.39 -7.71 -5.83
CA SER A 4 14.80 -8.14 -5.91
C SER A 4 15.71 -7.14 -6.66
N THR A 5 15.13 -6.33 -7.55
CA THR A 5 15.79 -5.26 -8.33
C THR A 5 15.76 -3.87 -7.67
N LYS A 6 14.94 -3.68 -6.61
CA LYS A 6 14.67 -2.38 -5.97
C LYS A 6 14.25 -1.27 -6.95
N GLN A 7 13.69 -1.65 -8.10
CA GLN A 7 13.24 -0.75 -9.15
C GLN A 7 11.79 -1.09 -9.52
N ASP A 8 11.02 -0.04 -9.81
CA ASP A 8 9.67 -0.16 -10.36
C ASP A 8 9.76 -0.66 -11.81
N GLU A 9 8.94 -1.65 -12.15
CA GLU A 9 8.78 -2.08 -13.53
C GLU A 9 7.60 -1.33 -14.13
N GLU A 10 7.91 -0.29 -14.90
CA GLU A 10 6.92 0.35 -15.77
C GLU A 10 6.31 -0.74 -16.68
N GLY A 11 4.98 -0.81 -16.73
CA GLY A 11 4.27 -1.81 -17.53
C GLY A 11 3.77 -3.05 -16.76
N LYS A 12 3.81 -3.06 -15.42
CA LYS A 12 3.08 -4.08 -14.65
C LYS A 12 1.57 -3.98 -14.88
N ASP A 13 0.93 -5.14 -14.89
CA ASP A 13 -0.50 -5.24 -15.17
C ASP A 13 -1.34 -4.69 -14.01
N PHE A 14 -2.19 -3.71 -14.30
CA PHE A 14 -3.12 -3.10 -13.34
C PHE A 14 -3.97 -4.14 -12.59
N ARG A 15 -4.35 -5.23 -13.27
CA ARG A 15 -5.22 -6.31 -12.74
C ARG A 15 -4.56 -7.10 -11.61
N PHE A 16 -3.26 -6.97 -11.43
CA PHE A 16 -2.55 -7.60 -10.33
C PHE A 16 -2.91 -6.99 -8.97
N TYR A 17 -3.24 -5.69 -8.98
CA TYR A 17 -3.37 -4.87 -7.79
C TYR A 17 -4.80 -4.41 -7.55
N PHE A 18 -5.57 -4.19 -8.61
CA PHE A 18 -6.91 -3.64 -8.55
C PHE A 18 -7.92 -4.52 -9.27
N ASP A 19 -9.18 -4.42 -8.84
CA ASP A 19 -10.31 -5.06 -9.50
C ASP A 19 -10.68 -4.28 -10.77
N PHE A 20 -10.09 -4.71 -11.88
CA PHE A 20 -10.35 -4.12 -13.19
C PHE A 20 -11.77 -4.32 -13.69
N GLU A 21 -12.43 -5.42 -13.31
CA GLU A 21 -13.81 -5.70 -13.74
C GLU A 21 -14.75 -4.71 -13.07
N HIS A 22 -14.62 -4.50 -11.75
CA HIS A 22 -15.35 -3.46 -11.04
C HIS A 22 -15.11 -2.06 -11.62
N LEU A 23 -13.84 -1.73 -11.93
CA LEU A 23 -13.52 -0.43 -12.52
C LEU A 23 -14.17 -0.24 -13.89
N ARG A 24 -14.16 -1.28 -14.76
CA ARG A 24 -14.77 -1.25 -16.08
C ARG A 24 -16.29 -1.13 -16.02
N ASP A 25 -16.91 -1.73 -15.02
CA ASP A 25 -18.36 -1.65 -14.82
C ASP A 25 -18.77 -0.29 -14.21
N SER A 26 -17.89 0.31 -13.40
CA SER A 26 -18.16 1.57 -12.70
C SER A 26 -17.81 2.82 -13.52
N ALA A 27 -16.93 2.71 -14.52
CA ALA A 27 -16.49 3.84 -15.34
C ALA A 27 -16.07 3.42 -16.76
N SER A 28 -16.10 4.38 -17.69
CA SER A 28 -15.54 4.17 -19.03
C SER A 28 -14.01 4.14 -18.94
N VAL A 29 -13.43 2.95 -19.14
CA VAL A 29 -11.98 2.75 -19.14
C VAL A 29 -11.45 2.67 -20.57
N LEU A 30 -10.37 3.39 -20.84
CA LEU A 30 -9.67 3.38 -22.12
C LEU A 30 -8.27 2.82 -21.94
N ASN A 31 -7.85 1.93 -22.85
CA ASN A 31 -6.48 1.46 -22.88
C ASN A 31 -5.54 2.62 -23.26
N HIS A 32 -4.45 2.79 -22.52
CA HIS A 32 -3.49 3.87 -22.71
C HIS A 32 -2.90 3.91 -24.13
N SER A 33 -2.47 2.77 -24.67
CA SER A 33 -1.88 2.68 -26.01
C SER A 33 -2.90 3.03 -27.10
N GLN A 34 -4.15 2.55 -26.94
CA GLN A 34 -5.24 2.88 -27.85
C GLN A 34 -5.56 4.39 -27.80
N PHE A 35 -5.67 4.95 -26.60
CA PHE A 35 -5.93 6.38 -26.42
C PHE A 35 -4.89 7.24 -27.15
N TRP A 36 -3.59 6.95 -27.00
CA TRP A 36 -2.55 7.72 -27.67
C TRP A 36 -2.50 7.51 -29.19
N ALA A 37 -2.82 6.32 -29.67
CA ALA A 37 -2.95 6.05 -31.10
C ALA A 37 -4.08 6.89 -31.72
N ASP A 38 -5.24 6.92 -31.08
CA ASP A 38 -6.40 7.70 -31.52
C ASP A 38 -6.16 9.20 -31.36
N TRP A 39 -5.61 9.64 -30.22
CA TRP A 39 -5.22 11.02 -29.96
C TRP A 39 -4.30 11.57 -31.05
N THR A 40 -3.34 10.77 -31.52
CA THR A 40 -2.43 11.17 -32.60
C THR A 40 -3.17 11.43 -33.90
N GLN A 41 -4.24 10.69 -34.20
CA GLN A 41 -5.09 10.91 -35.37
C GLN A 41 -5.97 12.15 -35.20
N TRP A 42 -6.65 12.27 -34.05
CA TRP A 42 -7.52 13.41 -33.73
C TRP A 42 -6.75 14.73 -33.72
N ARG A 43 -5.54 14.74 -33.14
CA ARG A 43 -4.64 15.91 -33.16
C ARG A 43 -4.32 16.38 -34.58
N LYS A 44 -4.07 15.47 -35.52
CA LYS A 44 -3.77 15.81 -36.91
C LYS A 44 -5.00 16.31 -37.66
N LYS A 45 -6.15 15.67 -37.45
CA LYS A 45 -7.39 15.95 -38.18
C LYS A 45 -8.09 17.21 -37.67
N ASP A 46 -8.28 17.30 -36.35
CA ASP A 46 -9.14 18.28 -35.71
C ASP A 46 -8.35 19.40 -35.02
N ARG A 47 -7.01 19.38 -35.16
CA ARG A 47 -6.07 20.34 -34.56
C ARG A 47 -6.20 20.45 -33.04
N LEU A 48 -6.50 19.33 -32.38
CA LEU A 48 -6.58 19.26 -30.91
C LEU A 48 -5.24 19.65 -30.28
N SER A 49 -5.29 20.32 -29.14
CA SER A 49 -4.10 20.77 -28.42
C SER A 49 -3.97 20.07 -27.05
N LEU A 50 -2.72 19.98 -26.60
CA LEU A 50 -2.32 19.29 -25.37
C LEU A 50 -1.58 20.29 -24.48
N HIS A 51 -2.07 20.49 -23.27
CA HIS A 51 -1.36 21.19 -22.22
C HIS A 51 -0.71 20.18 -21.27
N LEU A 52 0.62 20.19 -21.20
CA LEU A 52 1.37 19.32 -20.29
C LEU A 52 1.70 20.09 -19.01
N VAL A 53 1.42 19.48 -17.86
CA VAL A 53 1.78 19.99 -16.53
C VAL A 53 2.73 19.00 -15.87
N GLU A 54 3.99 19.38 -15.67
CA GLU A 54 5.02 18.52 -15.05
C GLU A 54 5.30 18.93 -13.60
N ASP A 55 4.25 19.27 -12.85
CA ASP A 55 4.37 19.77 -11.46
C ASP A 55 3.04 19.62 -10.69
N PHE A 56 3.14 19.30 -9.40
CA PHE A 56 2.01 19.25 -8.46
C PHE A 56 1.66 20.61 -7.85
N HIS A 57 2.56 21.61 -7.87
CA HIS A 57 2.30 22.95 -7.33
C HIS A 57 1.33 23.80 -8.18
N VAL A 58 1.04 23.36 -9.40
CA VAL A 58 0.04 24.02 -10.26
C VAL A 58 -1.35 23.61 -9.76
N THR A 59 -2.11 24.55 -9.20
CA THR A 59 -3.46 24.25 -8.70
C THR A 59 -4.47 24.11 -9.85
N PRO A 60 -5.56 23.33 -9.67
CA PRO A 60 -6.64 23.25 -10.66
C PRO A 60 -7.20 24.62 -11.07
N MET A 61 -7.24 25.60 -10.15
CA MET A 61 -7.68 26.97 -10.45
C MET A 61 -6.79 27.67 -11.49
N LYS A 62 -5.47 27.43 -11.47
CA LYS A 62 -4.55 27.98 -12.49
C LYS A 62 -4.77 27.36 -13.88
N LEU A 63 -5.44 26.21 -13.94
CA LEU A 63 -5.77 25.52 -15.18
C LEU A 63 -7.16 25.89 -15.72
N ALA A 64 -7.96 26.66 -14.98
CA ALA A 64 -9.34 26.99 -15.37
C ALA A 64 -9.44 27.77 -16.69
N GLU A 65 -8.39 28.53 -17.04
CA GLU A 65 -8.33 29.33 -18.27
C GLU A 65 -7.65 28.59 -19.43
N VAL A 66 -7.11 27.39 -19.19
CA VAL A 66 -6.45 26.58 -20.22
C VAL A 66 -7.52 26.09 -21.20
N LYS A 67 -7.36 26.49 -22.48
CA LYS A 67 -8.30 26.15 -23.56
C LYS A 67 -7.89 24.90 -24.34
N ASP A 68 -6.79 24.26 -23.94
CA ASP A 68 -6.32 23.05 -24.58
C ASP A 68 -7.32 21.91 -24.44
N THR A 69 -7.42 21.09 -25.48
CA THR A 69 -8.39 19.99 -25.52
C THR A 69 -8.10 18.92 -24.47
N LEU A 70 -6.82 18.63 -24.25
CA LEU A 70 -6.36 17.69 -23.22
C LEU A 70 -5.39 18.40 -22.30
N ILE A 71 -5.63 18.27 -21.00
CA ILE A 71 -4.67 18.66 -19.97
C ILE A 71 -4.11 17.35 -19.41
N MET A 72 -2.81 17.11 -19.64
CA MET A 72 -2.11 15.95 -19.09
C MET A 72 -1.20 16.44 -17.96
N ARG A 73 -1.37 15.88 -16.77
CA ARG A 73 -0.43 16.10 -15.67
C ARG A 73 0.46 14.88 -15.50
N LYS A 74 1.76 15.12 -15.36
CA LYS A 74 2.77 14.13 -15.00
C LYS A 74 3.33 14.47 -13.64
N PHE A 75 3.38 13.47 -12.77
CA PHE A 75 3.90 13.61 -11.41
C PHE A 75 5.30 13.03 -11.34
N GLY A 76 6.27 13.77 -11.89
CA GLY A 76 7.71 13.53 -11.72
C GLY A 76 8.22 12.11 -11.98
N SER A 77 9.42 11.84 -11.48
CA SER A 77 9.98 10.49 -11.38
C SER A 77 9.51 9.85 -10.07
N VAL A 78 9.32 8.53 -10.07
CA VAL A 78 8.99 7.76 -8.87
C VAL A 78 10.12 7.95 -7.84
N GLU A 79 9.85 8.72 -6.79
CA GLU A 79 10.70 8.77 -5.61
C GLU A 79 10.49 7.48 -4.78
N PRO A 80 11.43 7.09 -3.90
CA PRO A 80 11.33 5.88 -3.08
C PRO A 80 10.04 5.76 -2.24
N ASP A 81 9.25 6.84 -2.12
CA ASP A 81 7.96 6.89 -1.44
C ASP A 81 6.77 7.26 -2.35
N ASN A 82 6.99 7.51 -3.65
CA ASN A 82 6.00 7.98 -4.65
C ASN A 82 5.78 6.94 -5.77
N TYR A 83 5.29 5.77 -5.38
CA TYR A 83 4.90 4.70 -6.30
C TYR A 83 3.72 5.12 -7.20
N TRP A 84 3.59 4.55 -8.41
CA TRP A 84 2.49 4.85 -9.34
C TRP A 84 1.09 4.67 -8.72
N TYR A 85 0.93 3.73 -7.78
CA TYR A 85 -0.31 3.50 -7.02
C TYR A 85 -0.47 4.46 -5.83
N ARG A 86 0.60 5.13 -5.39
CA ARG A 86 0.58 6.23 -4.41
C ARG A 86 0.67 7.61 -5.05
N VAL A 87 0.64 7.70 -6.39
CA VAL A 87 0.81 8.96 -7.12
C VAL A 87 -0.28 9.98 -6.81
N CYS A 88 -1.35 9.54 -6.16
CA CYS A 88 -2.47 10.37 -5.70
C CYS A 88 -2.42 10.66 -4.18
N GLU A 89 -1.34 10.30 -3.48
CA GLU A 89 -1.15 10.56 -2.05
C GLU A 89 -0.12 11.66 -1.80
N GLY A 90 -0.06 12.15 -0.56
CA GLY A 90 0.95 13.13 -0.16
C GLY A 90 0.73 14.48 -0.83
N GLU A 91 1.77 15.02 -1.48
CA GLU A 91 1.73 16.36 -2.08
C GLU A 91 0.72 16.46 -3.24
N THR A 92 0.47 15.36 -3.93
CA THR A 92 -0.43 15.32 -5.10
C THR A 92 -1.90 15.19 -4.73
N GLU A 93 -2.23 14.79 -3.49
CA GLU A 93 -3.61 14.69 -2.99
C GLU A 93 -4.34 16.04 -3.05
N SER A 94 -3.59 17.13 -2.90
CA SER A 94 -4.12 18.50 -3.00
C SER A 94 -4.65 18.87 -4.38
N VAL A 95 -4.29 18.10 -5.42
CA VAL A 95 -4.63 18.39 -6.81
C VAL A 95 -5.27 17.24 -7.58
N ILE A 96 -5.38 16.05 -6.97
CA ILE A 96 -6.08 14.90 -7.52
C ILE A 96 -7.23 14.51 -6.61
N GLN A 97 -8.45 14.53 -7.13
CA GLN A 97 -9.57 13.89 -6.46
C GLN A 97 -9.50 12.38 -6.70
N ARG A 98 -9.20 11.62 -5.64
CA ARG A 98 -9.09 10.17 -5.73
C ARG A 98 -10.45 9.52 -6.01
N PRO A 99 -10.57 8.65 -7.03
CA PRO A 99 -11.82 7.95 -7.33
C PRO A 99 -11.96 6.69 -6.45
N TRP A 100 -11.97 6.88 -5.13
CA TRP A 100 -11.93 5.78 -4.15
C TRP A 100 -13.05 4.74 -4.31
N HIS A 101 -14.23 5.19 -4.75
CA HIS A 101 -15.37 4.30 -4.98
C HIS A 101 -15.22 3.44 -6.25
N LEU A 102 -14.35 3.85 -7.18
CA LEU A 102 -14.10 3.15 -8.45
C LEU A 102 -12.91 2.19 -8.37
N LEU A 103 -11.92 2.48 -7.53
CA LEU A 103 -10.68 1.71 -7.43
C LEU A 103 -10.75 0.75 -6.24
N TRP A 104 -11.12 -0.50 -6.53
CA TRP A 104 -11.14 -1.56 -5.53
C TRP A 104 -9.87 -2.40 -5.62
N LYS A 105 -9.42 -2.91 -4.47
CA LYS A 105 -8.27 -3.82 -4.41
C LYS A 105 -8.59 -5.11 -5.15
N SER A 106 -7.56 -5.72 -5.74
CA SER A 106 -7.69 -6.97 -6.48
C SER A 106 -8.40 -8.04 -5.63
N ARG A 107 -9.42 -8.67 -6.21
CA ARG A 107 -10.13 -9.78 -5.59
C ARG A 107 -9.18 -10.87 -5.11
N ARG A 108 -8.14 -11.18 -5.89
CA ARG A 108 -7.13 -12.20 -5.56
C ARG A 108 -6.34 -11.86 -4.30
N LEU A 109 -6.08 -10.57 -4.06
CA LEU A 109 -5.47 -10.12 -2.81
C LEU A 109 -6.47 -10.21 -1.64
N MET A 110 -7.74 -9.85 -1.87
CA MET A 110 -8.79 -9.98 -0.85
C MET A 110 -9.09 -11.44 -0.47
N ASP A 111 -8.92 -12.38 -1.40
CA ASP A 111 -9.05 -13.82 -1.14
C ASP A 111 -7.92 -14.30 -0.21
N ILE A 112 -6.67 -13.85 -0.42
CA ILE A 112 -5.56 -14.10 0.53
C ILE A 112 -5.91 -13.54 1.90
N VAL A 113 -6.36 -12.28 1.97
CA VAL A 113 -6.71 -11.64 3.25
C VAL A 113 -7.80 -12.43 3.99
N SER A 114 -8.83 -12.87 3.27
CA SER A 114 -9.90 -13.69 3.82
C SER A 114 -9.40 -15.05 4.29
N GLY A 115 -8.46 -15.66 3.56
CA GLY A 115 -7.78 -16.90 3.96
C GLY A 115 -6.96 -16.73 5.24
N ILE A 116 -6.20 -15.65 5.37
CA ILE A 116 -5.43 -15.31 6.58
C ILE A 116 -6.38 -15.14 7.78
N ALA A 117 -7.40 -14.29 7.63
CA ALA A 117 -8.38 -14.05 8.69
C ALA A 117 -9.10 -15.35 9.09
N SER A 118 -9.47 -16.19 8.12
CA SER A 118 -10.11 -17.48 8.37
C SER A 118 -9.21 -18.44 9.15
N LYS A 119 -7.90 -18.49 8.86
CA LYS A 119 -6.95 -19.33 9.60
C LYS A 119 -6.76 -18.89 11.05
N MET A 120 -7.03 -17.62 11.35
CA MET A 120 -7.11 -17.08 12.70
C MET A 120 -8.55 -17.03 13.25
N ASN A 121 -9.47 -17.81 12.65
CA ASN A 121 -10.88 -17.92 13.05
C ASN A 121 -11.66 -16.61 13.10
N TRP A 122 -11.23 -15.57 12.37
CA TRP A 122 -11.79 -14.21 12.45
C TRP A 122 -11.80 -13.64 13.88
N ASP A 123 -10.98 -14.19 14.77
CA ASP A 123 -10.87 -13.79 16.17
C ASP A 123 -9.41 -13.54 16.54
N PHE A 124 -8.92 -12.40 16.07
CA PHE A 124 -7.55 -11.96 16.30
C PHE A 124 -7.51 -10.45 16.52
N ASP A 125 -6.43 -10.00 17.14
CA ASP A 125 -6.06 -8.59 17.19
C ASP A 125 -4.87 -8.35 16.26
N ALA A 126 -4.69 -7.11 15.82
CA ALA A 126 -3.65 -6.76 14.89
C ALA A 126 -2.83 -5.57 15.38
N VAL A 127 -1.52 -5.65 15.15
CA VAL A 127 -0.58 -4.57 15.42
C VAL A 127 0.22 -4.28 14.16
N HIS A 128 0.34 -2.99 13.84
CA HIS A 128 1.20 -2.52 12.76
C HIS A 128 2.45 -1.86 13.35
N VAL A 129 3.60 -2.51 13.16
CA VAL A 129 4.91 -2.13 13.72
C VAL A 129 5.84 -1.65 12.61
N VAL A 130 6.03 -0.34 12.52
CA VAL A 130 6.95 0.31 11.58
C VAL A 130 8.31 0.49 12.24
N ARG A 131 9.32 -0.18 11.68
CA ARG A 131 10.72 -0.08 12.06
C ARG A 131 11.58 0.07 10.80
N GLY A 132 12.42 -0.92 10.47
CA GLY A 132 13.31 -0.88 9.32
C GLY A 132 14.24 0.34 9.36
N GLU A 133 14.37 1.06 8.25
CA GLU A 133 15.23 2.25 8.17
C GLU A 133 14.76 3.40 9.07
N LYS A 134 13.44 3.53 9.35
CA LYS A 134 12.94 4.57 10.25
C LYS A 134 13.47 4.40 11.67
N ALA A 135 13.50 3.17 12.18
CA ALA A 135 14.03 2.88 13.52
C ALA A 135 15.54 3.16 13.64
N LYS A 136 16.29 3.18 12.53
CA LYS A 136 17.72 3.53 12.54
C LYS A 136 17.95 5.04 12.50
N ASN A 137 16.97 5.82 12.04
CA ASN A 137 17.09 7.25 11.85
C ASN A 137 16.57 8.02 13.07
N THR A 138 17.39 8.06 14.12
CA THR A 138 17.07 8.78 15.38
C THR A 138 17.02 10.30 15.22
N ALA A 139 17.54 10.85 14.11
CA ALA A 139 17.43 12.28 13.82
C ALA A 139 16.00 12.68 13.43
N LEU A 140 15.23 11.78 12.81
CA LEU A 140 13.82 12.01 12.45
C LEU A 140 12.84 11.32 13.40
N TRP A 141 13.22 10.16 13.97
CA TRP A 141 12.40 9.35 14.87
C TRP A 141 13.23 8.96 16.11
N PRO A 142 13.40 9.87 17.08
CA PRO A 142 14.29 9.66 18.22
C PRO A 142 13.85 8.53 19.16
N ASN A 143 12.54 8.24 19.25
CA ASN A 143 11.99 7.28 20.22
C ASN A 143 11.59 5.95 19.57
N LEU A 144 11.31 5.95 18.26
CA LEU A 144 10.71 4.82 17.54
C LEU A 144 11.38 3.46 17.80
N ALA A 145 12.71 3.40 17.81
CA ALA A 145 13.44 2.15 18.04
C ALA A 145 13.21 1.56 19.43
N ALA A 146 13.17 2.41 20.46
CA ALA A 146 12.98 2.02 21.85
C ALA A 146 11.50 1.70 22.12
N ASP A 147 10.59 2.55 21.64
CA ASP A 147 9.14 2.43 21.84
C ASP A 147 8.54 1.18 21.15
N THR A 148 9.17 0.72 20.06
CA THR A 148 8.76 -0.51 19.36
C THR A 148 9.69 -1.70 19.65
N SER A 149 10.47 -1.65 20.73
CA SER A 149 11.22 -2.81 21.23
C SER A 149 10.28 -3.92 21.72
N PRO A 150 10.69 -5.20 21.75
CA PRO A 150 9.82 -6.29 22.17
C PRO A 150 9.29 -6.11 23.60
N GLU A 151 10.10 -5.58 24.50
CA GLU A 151 9.72 -5.29 25.89
C GLU A 151 8.70 -4.16 25.97
N ALA A 152 8.89 -3.07 25.21
CA ALA A 152 7.94 -1.96 25.15
C ALA A 152 6.61 -2.39 24.50
N LEU A 153 6.67 -3.22 23.46
CA LEU A 153 5.49 -3.81 22.84
C LEU A 153 4.73 -4.69 23.83
N LEU A 154 5.40 -5.59 24.55
CA LEU A 154 4.77 -6.42 25.58
C LEU A 154 4.07 -5.58 26.66
N ALA A 155 4.72 -4.49 27.11
CA ALA A 155 4.14 -3.59 28.10
C ALA A 155 2.89 -2.88 27.57
N THR A 156 2.95 -2.32 26.36
CA THR A 156 1.85 -1.57 25.76
C THR A 156 0.69 -2.47 25.34
N LEU A 157 0.99 -3.55 24.62
CA LEU A 157 0.00 -4.54 24.19
C LEU A 157 -0.63 -5.25 25.38
N GLY A 158 0.15 -5.50 26.44
CA GLY A 158 -0.34 -6.18 27.64
C GLY A 158 -1.47 -5.46 28.37
N ASN A 159 -1.60 -4.15 28.18
CA ASN A 159 -2.69 -3.35 28.73
C ASN A 159 -3.90 -3.26 27.78
N LYS A 160 -3.72 -3.64 26.51
CA LYS A 160 -4.72 -3.47 25.45
C LYS A 160 -5.29 -4.79 24.95
N ILE A 161 -4.52 -5.88 24.95
CA ILE A 161 -4.87 -7.18 24.36
C ILE A 161 -4.73 -8.26 25.43
N ASP A 162 -5.76 -9.11 25.53
CA ASP A 162 -5.80 -10.21 26.49
C ASP A 162 -4.79 -11.32 26.12
N ASP A 163 -4.23 -11.96 27.14
CA ASP A 163 -3.28 -13.05 27.01
C ASP A 163 -3.85 -14.24 26.21
N GLY A 164 -3.00 -14.94 25.47
CA GLY A 164 -3.33 -16.12 24.69
C GLY A 164 -4.02 -15.83 23.35
N ARG A 165 -4.37 -14.58 23.04
CA ARG A 165 -5.03 -14.21 21.79
C ARG A 165 -4.11 -14.36 20.57
N HIS A 166 -4.72 -14.57 19.40
CA HIS A 166 -4.02 -14.46 18.12
C HIS A 166 -3.66 -13.00 17.86
N LEU A 167 -2.39 -12.75 17.58
CA LEU A 167 -1.86 -11.43 17.29
C LEU A 167 -1.22 -11.43 15.91
N TYR A 168 -1.86 -10.77 14.95
CA TYR A 168 -1.27 -10.52 13.65
C TYR A 168 -0.32 -9.31 13.72
N ILE A 169 0.92 -9.48 13.28
CA ILE A 169 1.95 -8.43 13.30
C ILE A 169 2.29 -8.06 11.85
N ALA A 170 1.75 -6.93 11.40
CA ALA A 170 2.15 -6.30 10.15
C ALA A 170 3.43 -5.48 10.41
N THR A 171 4.54 -5.79 9.74
CA THR A 171 5.81 -5.11 10.02
C THR A 171 6.76 -5.09 8.83
N ASN A 172 7.62 -4.07 8.78
CA ASN A 172 8.76 -3.99 7.87
C ASN A 172 10.11 -4.31 8.55
N GLU A 173 10.10 -4.83 9.78
CA GLU A 173 11.29 -5.33 10.47
C GLU A 173 11.82 -6.58 9.73
N PRO A 174 13.12 -6.62 9.34
CA PRO A 174 13.63 -7.70 8.49
C PRO A 174 13.55 -9.12 9.07
N GLY A 175 13.55 -9.27 10.39
CA GLY A 175 13.54 -10.57 11.06
C GLY A 175 12.37 -10.71 12.02
N THR A 176 11.47 -11.66 11.75
CA THR A 176 10.31 -11.93 12.62
C THR A 176 10.71 -12.45 14.00
N SER A 177 11.90 -13.05 14.14
CA SER A 177 12.45 -13.47 15.43
C SER A 177 12.69 -12.31 16.40
N PHE A 178 12.74 -11.07 15.91
CA PHE A 178 12.73 -9.88 16.75
C PHE A 178 11.54 -9.86 17.72
N PHE A 179 10.39 -10.40 17.29
CA PHE A 179 9.16 -10.44 18.08
C PHE A 179 8.98 -11.72 18.89
N ASP A 180 9.98 -12.62 18.93
CA ASP A 180 9.90 -13.87 19.70
C ASP A 180 9.49 -13.67 21.17
N PRO A 181 9.93 -12.61 21.90
CA PRO A 181 9.47 -12.37 23.26
C PRO A 181 7.94 -12.23 23.40
N LEU A 182 7.22 -11.82 22.35
CA LEU A 182 5.76 -11.70 22.40
C LEU A 182 5.06 -13.06 22.46
N LYS A 183 5.73 -14.15 22.05
CA LYS A 183 5.18 -15.51 22.01
C LYS A 183 4.85 -16.07 23.39
N ASP A 184 5.46 -15.53 24.45
CA ASP A 184 5.15 -15.91 25.83
C ASP A 184 3.72 -15.50 26.22
N LYS A 185 3.16 -14.48 25.56
CA LYS A 185 1.85 -13.91 25.89
C LYS A 185 0.82 -14.06 24.77
N TYR A 186 1.25 -14.13 23.51
CA TYR A 186 0.37 -14.12 22.34
C TYR A 186 0.73 -15.23 21.35
N THR A 187 -0.26 -15.71 20.60
CA THR A 187 0.02 -16.52 19.41
C THR A 187 0.29 -15.58 18.24
N THR A 188 1.56 -15.31 17.96
CA THR A 188 1.98 -14.35 16.94
C THR A 188 1.89 -14.92 15.52
N HIS A 189 1.41 -14.11 14.58
CA HIS A 189 1.35 -14.45 13.16
C HIS A 189 1.88 -13.30 12.29
N PHE A 190 2.52 -13.66 11.19
CA PHE A 190 3.05 -12.75 10.18
C PHE A 190 2.55 -13.16 8.79
N LEU A 191 2.66 -12.27 7.81
CA LEU A 191 2.26 -12.53 6.43
C LEU A 191 2.90 -13.80 5.83
N ASP A 192 4.17 -14.03 6.12
CA ASP A 192 4.92 -15.18 5.60
C ASP A 192 4.53 -16.52 6.25
N ASP A 193 3.86 -16.51 7.42
CA ASP A 193 3.30 -17.72 8.03
C ASP A 193 2.16 -18.30 7.19
N PHE A 194 1.58 -17.47 6.31
CA PHE A 194 0.50 -17.83 5.38
C PHE A 194 0.97 -17.90 3.93
N LYS A 195 2.26 -18.19 3.73
CA LYS A 195 2.87 -18.31 2.39
C LYS A 195 2.20 -19.36 1.52
N ASP A 196 1.47 -20.32 2.07
CA ASP A 196 0.69 -21.26 1.27
C ASP A 196 -0.48 -20.62 0.50
N LEU A 197 -0.91 -19.41 0.87
CA LEU A 197 -1.97 -18.66 0.20
C LEU A 197 -1.50 -17.89 -1.05
N TRP A 198 -0.20 -17.60 -1.16
CA TRP A 198 0.36 -16.79 -2.27
C TRP A 198 1.69 -17.32 -2.84
N GLY A 199 2.29 -18.33 -2.23
CA GLY A 199 3.53 -18.95 -2.69
C GLY A 199 3.34 -19.80 -3.95
N GLU A 200 4.41 -20.39 -4.47
CA GLU A 200 4.45 -21.09 -5.76
C GLU A 200 3.41 -22.23 -5.92
N ASN A 201 2.96 -22.82 -4.81
CA ASN A 201 1.97 -23.90 -4.80
C ASN A 201 0.54 -23.41 -4.53
N SER A 202 0.31 -22.10 -4.45
CA SER A 202 -0.99 -21.50 -4.14
C SER A 202 -1.88 -21.37 -5.38
N GLU A 203 -3.19 -21.25 -5.12
CA GLU A 203 -4.17 -20.87 -6.14
C GLU A 203 -3.85 -19.49 -6.70
N TRP A 204 -3.53 -18.52 -5.84
CA TRP A 204 -3.14 -17.17 -6.24
C TRP A 204 -1.99 -17.18 -7.27
N TYR A 205 -0.93 -17.96 -7.03
CA TYR A 205 0.22 -18.04 -7.94
C TYR A 205 -0.18 -18.60 -9.30
N THR A 206 -1.02 -19.65 -9.30
CA THR A 206 -1.52 -20.27 -10.52
C THR A 206 -2.38 -19.29 -11.33
N GLU A 207 -3.30 -18.59 -10.66
CA GLU A 207 -4.16 -17.62 -11.30
C GLU A 207 -3.39 -16.42 -11.87
N MET A 208 -2.44 -15.89 -11.09
CA MET A 208 -1.64 -14.74 -11.50
C MET A 208 -0.73 -15.07 -12.67
N LYS A 209 -0.14 -16.27 -12.67
CA LYS A 209 0.62 -16.78 -13.81
C LYS A 209 -0.24 -16.89 -15.07
N ASN A 210 -1.47 -17.40 -14.94
CA ASN A 210 -2.40 -17.49 -16.06
C ASN A 210 -2.82 -16.11 -16.58
N LEU A 211 -3.12 -15.18 -15.67
CA LEU A 211 -3.45 -13.78 -15.97
C LEU A 211 -2.32 -13.08 -16.72
N ASN A 212 -1.08 -13.46 -16.41
CA ASN A 212 0.16 -12.94 -16.99
C ASN A 212 0.72 -13.84 -18.11
N ASN A 213 -0.15 -14.46 -18.92
CA ASN A 213 0.23 -15.24 -20.10
C ASN A 213 1.24 -16.37 -19.84
N GLY A 214 1.14 -17.02 -18.68
CA GLY A 214 2.03 -18.11 -18.28
C GLY A 214 3.32 -17.66 -17.61
N VAL A 215 3.57 -16.35 -17.46
CA VAL A 215 4.75 -15.81 -16.79
C VAL A 215 4.46 -15.64 -15.29
N PRO A 216 5.23 -16.27 -14.38
CA PRO A 216 5.05 -16.08 -12.94
C PRO A 216 5.06 -14.62 -12.51
N VAL A 217 4.22 -14.28 -11.55
CA VAL A 217 4.16 -12.94 -10.94
C VAL A 217 4.72 -13.04 -9.52
N GLU A 218 5.67 -12.16 -9.19
CA GLU A 218 6.20 -12.05 -7.84
C GLU A 218 5.15 -11.45 -6.90
N PHE A 219 4.97 -12.03 -5.71
CA PHE A 219 4.21 -11.42 -4.62
C PHE A 219 5.03 -10.30 -3.98
N ASP A 220 5.02 -9.15 -4.66
CA ASP A 220 5.91 -8.03 -4.40
C ASP A 220 5.58 -7.24 -3.12
N GLY A 221 6.44 -6.28 -2.79
CA GLY A 221 6.30 -5.47 -1.58
C GLY A 221 5.00 -4.69 -1.49
N TYR A 222 4.39 -4.30 -2.61
CA TYR A 222 3.12 -3.59 -2.58
C TYR A 222 1.96 -4.55 -2.28
N MET A 223 1.92 -5.70 -2.94
CA MET A 223 0.91 -6.73 -2.64
C MET A 223 0.97 -7.16 -1.18
N ARG A 224 2.19 -7.32 -0.65
CA ARG A 224 2.42 -7.63 0.77
C ARG A 224 1.85 -6.56 1.68
N MET A 225 2.17 -5.29 1.42
CA MET A 225 1.67 -4.15 2.20
C MET A 225 0.14 -4.04 2.13
N GLU A 226 -0.46 -4.25 0.95
CA GLU A 226 -1.91 -4.22 0.77
C GLU A 226 -2.59 -5.34 1.57
N VAL A 227 -2.05 -6.56 1.52
CA VAL A 227 -2.58 -7.68 2.31
C VAL A 227 -2.39 -7.42 3.80
N ASP A 228 -1.21 -6.97 4.25
CA ASP A 228 -0.95 -6.62 5.66
C ASP A 228 -1.93 -5.57 6.18
N THR A 229 -2.15 -4.50 5.41
CA THR A 229 -3.07 -3.43 5.76
C THR A 229 -4.50 -3.96 5.90
N GLU A 230 -4.93 -4.79 4.96
CA GLU A 230 -6.29 -5.34 4.94
C GLU A 230 -6.52 -6.39 6.04
N VAL A 231 -5.51 -7.20 6.37
CA VAL A 231 -5.58 -8.12 7.53
C VAL A 231 -5.62 -7.30 8.82
N PHE A 232 -4.79 -6.26 8.93
CA PHE A 232 -4.77 -5.37 10.08
C PHE A 232 -6.15 -4.74 10.35
N LEU A 233 -6.81 -4.21 9.32
CA LEU A 233 -8.14 -3.61 9.41
C LEU A 233 -9.26 -4.59 9.80
N ARG A 234 -9.02 -5.91 9.71
CA ARG A 234 -9.97 -6.95 10.14
C ARG A 234 -9.74 -7.40 11.58
N GLY A 235 -8.66 -6.98 12.23
CA GLY A 235 -8.40 -7.26 13.65
C GLY A 235 -9.43 -6.56 14.56
N LYS A 236 -9.80 -7.22 15.67
CA LYS A 236 -10.76 -6.67 16.65
C LYS A 236 -10.22 -5.42 17.35
N LYS A 237 -8.94 -5.47 17.76
CA LYS A 237 -8.17 -4.31 18.19
C LYS A 237 -7.09 -4.03 17.15
N GLN A 238 -6.96 -2.76 16.82
CA GLN A 238 -6.04 -2.23 15.81
C GLN A 238 -5.09 -1.28 16.51
N ILE A 239 -3.83 -1.67 16.61
CA ILE A 239 -2.80 -0.91 17.35
C ILE A 239 -1.73 -0.50 16.35
N GLU A 240 -1.55 0.81 16.14
CA GLU A 240 -0.62 1.33 15.14
C GLU A 240 0.58 2.01 15.77
N THR A 241 1.73 1.91 15.10
CA THR A 241 2.99 2.50 15.58
C THR A 241 2.87 3.96 16.02
N PHE A 242 2.45 4.84 15.12
CA PHE A 242 2.48 6.29 15.33
C PHE A 242 1.24 6.84 16.04
N ASN A 243 0.26 6.00 16.35
CA ASN A 243 -0.94 6.38 17.11
C ASN A 243 -0.92 5.80 18.53
N ASP A 244 -0.37 4.60 18.70
CA ASP A 244 -0.50 3.83 19.93
C ASP A 244 0.82 3.44 20.60
N LEU A 245 1.90 3.29 19.83
CA LEU A 245 3.13 2.65 20.31
C LEU A 245 4.24 3.64 20.59
N THR A 246 4.35 4.72 19.80
CA THR A 246 5.38 5.75 19.97
C THR A 246 4.79 7.16 20.04
N SER A 247 5.53 8.07 20.67
CA SER A 247 5.25 9.51 20.65
C SER A 247 5.80 10.22 19.41
N ASP A 248 6.61 9.54 18.58
CA ASP A 248 7.14 10.12 17.36
C ASP A 248 6.04 10.30 16.30
N CYS A 249 6.19 11.33 15.47
CA CYS A 249 5.26 11.60 14.38
C CYS A 249 5.59 10.72 13.16
N LYS A 250 4.56 10.27 12.42
CA LYS A 250 4.71 9.42 11.22
C LYS A 250 5.71 9.98 10.20
N ASP A 251 5.71 11.30 10.00
CA ASP A 251 6.50 11.99 8.99
C ASP A 251 7.74 12.69 9.61
N GLY A 252 8.12 12.35 10.85
CA GLY A 252 9.33 12.81 11.54
C GLY A 252 9.11 14.02 12.47
N ILE A 253 10.17 14.48 13.12
CA ILE A 253 10.11 15.59 14.09
C ILE A 253 9.38 16.82 13.49
N ASN A 254 8.53 17.45 14.31
CA ASN A 254 7.71 18.64 13.96
C ASN A 254 6.59 18.41 12.93
N THR A 255 6.19 17.16 12.64
CA THR A 255 5.12 16.86 11.67
C THR A 255 3.83 16.33 12.29
N CYS A 256 3.78 16.14 13.62
CA CYS A 256 2.58 15.68 14.31
C CYS A 256 1.44 16.66 14.03
N LYS A 257 0.36 16.14 13.43
CA LYS A 257 -0.88 16.91 13.30
C LYS A 257 -1.41 17.11 14.72
N THR A 258 -1.46 18.36 15.18
CA THR A 258 -2.23 18.69 16.38
C THR A 258 -3.67 18.26 16.13
N SER A 259 -4.15 17.28 16.90
CA SER A 259 -5.54 16.89 16.93
C SER A 259 -6.38 18.16 17.13
N SER A 260 -7.19 18.49 16.12
CA SER A 260 -8.21 19.55 16.20
C SER A 260 -9.53 18.95 16.65
#